data_AF-A0A968W3G6-F1
#
_entry.id   AF-A0A968W3G6-F1
#
_cell.length_a   1.000
_cell.length_b   1.000
_cell.length_c   1.000
_cell.angle_alpha   90.00
_cell.angle_beta   90.00
_cell.angle_gamma   90.00
#
_symmetry.space_group_name_H-M   'P 1'
#
loop_
_entity.id
_entity.type
_entity.pdbx_description
1 polymer ?
#
loop_
_entity_poly.entity_id
_entity_poly.type
_entity_poly.pdbx_seq_one_letter_code
_entity_poly.pdbx_strand_id
1 'polypeptide(L)'
;MPINLFDANFYRSANSDLNGLSDNQAWSHFKNYGLENGLEFSSLIDLDFYRASNSDLANLSDRQAYEHLVNYGVSQGRKFSALTDLEFYRETNTDLANLSNEELFDHLKNQGIEEGRSFSPFFNVKYYLADNPDIAQTLGNSYKQAFNNFVIEDWNQGDSFSPAFDAQFYKNAYADLAASSLDNKQLLEHFVLKGLDEGRASAPGFDVNYYLNNNPDLKQAGLSYTDAYKHFVSVGLRDGFAASEYIEIDYAGNTLDTARTIALDSGEIIFRDSVGNSDIEDFYGLNLNNPNNKLDLSINGLGADADLELLNSSGEIIARAANSGNIGESLNINNLENGAYYIRVLQGIEPTNTNYNLSLSVAPIEAQPDVIVLSESTPVPATPTVPEPQSASAYSSNPLLDEVVKLTNDYRTEHGLQPLTLNMELSKSAQLHSEDMAVSDFFSHTGSNGSRVSERTKSAGYQSPYVGENIAAGYMSAEEVVRGWMNSPGHRENILNPNYKEIGIGYHYLAHDTGEVNYNRYWTQDFGAVVST
;
A
#
# COMPACT_ATOMS: atom_id res chain seq x y z
N MET A 1 -1.65 -29.32 -14.80
CA MET A 1 -0.29 -29.90 -14.90
C MET A 1 0.31 -29.88 -13.51
N PRO A 2 1.21 -30.81 -13.12
CA PRO A 2 1.88 -30.70 -11.82
C PRO A 2 2.64 -29.36 -11.75
N ILE A 3 2.48 -28.65 -10.65
CA ILE A 3 3.08 -27.34 -10.44
C ILE A 3 4.60 -27.43 -10.35
N ASN A 4 5.31 -26.46 -10.92
CA ASN A 4 6.76 -26.43 -10.86
C ASN A 4 7.25 -25.61 -9.65
N LEU A 5 7.53 -26.28 -8.54
CA LEU A 5 8.05 -25.65 -7.32
C LEU A 5 9.53 -25.26 -7.43
N PHE A 6 10.29 -25.85 -8.35
CA PHE A 6 11.75 -25.70 -8.44
C PHE A 6 12.16 -24.43 -9.18
N ASP A 7 13.00 -23.59 -8.56
CA ASP A 7 13.62 -22.44 -9.20
C ASP A 7 15.12 -22.71 -9.40
N ALA A 8 15.52 -22.91 -10.67
CA ALA A 8 16.89 -23.25 -11.02
C ALA A 8 17.89 -22.12 -10.72
N ASN A 9 17.47 -20.87 -10.84
CA ASN A 9 18.33 -19.71 -10.56
C ASN A 9 18.58 -19.60 -9.06
N PHE A 10 17.50 -19.70 -8.27
CA PHE A 10 17.62 -19.72 -6.81
C PHE A 10 18.46 -20.92 -6.34
N TYR A 11 18.18 -22.13 -6.83
CA TYR A 11 18.90 -23.34 -6.44
C TYR A 11 20.41 -23.23 -6.63
N ARG A 12 20.87 -22.64 -7.74
CA ARG A 12 22.30 -22.39 -7.96
C ARG A 12 22.87 -21.35 -7.00
N SER A 13 22.12 -20.28 -6.75
CA SER A 13 22.58 -19.17 -5.90
C SER A 13 22.70 -19.60 -4.45
N ALA A 14 21.73 -20.36 -3.93
CA ALA A 14 21.73 -20.90 -2.56
C ALA A 14 22.78 -22.01 -2.37
N ASN A 15 23.19 -22.70 -3.44
CA ASN A 15 24.13 -23.82 -3.39
C ASN A 15 25.34 -23.50 -4.27
N SER A 16 26.28 -22.73 -3.72
CA SER A 16 27.38 -22.09 -4.46
C SER A 16 28.25 -23.02 -5.31
N ASP A 17 28.34 -24.31 -4.97
CA ASP A 17 29.04 -25.35 -5.73
C ASP A 17 28.34 -25.72 -7.05
N LEU A 18 27.09 -25.28 -7.26
CA LEU A 18 26.24 -25.61 -8.40
C LEU A 18 26.13 -24.50 -9.45
N ASN A 19 26.77 -23.35 -9.25
CA ASN A 19 26.66 -22.14 -10.10
C ASN A 19 26.90 -22.36 -11.61
N GLY A 20 27.65 -23.41 -11.99
CA GLY A 20 27.94 -23.73 -13.40
C GLY A 20 26.93 -24.65 -14.11
N LEU A 21 25.89 -25.13 -13.42
CA LEU A 21 24.93 -26.08 -13.98
C LEU A 21 23.88 -25.39 -14.86
N SER A 22 23.59 -25.95 -16.04
CA SER A 22 22.38 -25.60 -16.80
C SER A 22 21.11 -25.97 -16.01
N ASP A 23 19.95 -25.40 -16.36
CA ASP A 23 18.68 -25.67 -15.67
C ASP A 23 18.34 -27.17 -15.63
N ASN A 24 18.59 -27.90 -16.72
CA ASN A 24 18.38 -29.35 -16.77
C ASN A 24 19.34 -30.11 -15.85
N GLN A 25 20.58 -29.65 -15.73
CA GLN A 25 21.56 -30.25 -14.82
C GLN A 25 21.22 -29.94 -13.36
N ALA A 26 20.82 -28.70 -13.05
CA ALA A 26 20.35 -28.28 -11.74
C ALA A 26 19.13 -29.08 -11.30
N TRP A 27 18.12 -29.24 -12.17
CA TRP A 27 16.95 -30.08 -11.92
C TRP A 27 17.31 -31.55 -11.68
N SER A 28 18.20 -32.13 -12.49
CA SER A 28 18.69 -33.49 -12.27
C SER A 28 19.45 -33.63 -10.95
N HIS A 29 20.27 -32.65 -10.58
CA HIS A 29 21.00 -32.63 -9.32
C HIS A 29 20.04 -32.55 -8.13
N PHE A 30 19.08 -31.63 -8.17
CA PHE A 30 18.04 -31.48 -7.15
C PHE A 30 17.28 -32.80 -6.90
N LYS A 31 16.79 -33.44 -7.96
CA LYS A 31 16.03 -34.70 -7.82
C LYS A 31 16.85 -35.87 -7.27
N ASN A 32 18.13 -35.95 -7.63
CA ASN A 32 18.98 -37.09 -7.28
C ASN A 32 19.69 -36.90 -5.94
N TYR A 33 19.96 -35.65 -5.54
CA TYR A 33 20.77 -35.32 -4.38
C TYR A 33 20.15 -34.21 -3.55
N GLY A 34 19.79 -33.08 -4.17
CA GLY A 34 19.39 -31.88 -3.43
C GLY A 34 18.26 -32.11 -2.43
N LEU A 35 17.20 -32.79 -2.88
CA LEU A 35 16.02 -33.04 -2.05
C LEU A 35 16.30 -33.93 -0.84
N GLU A 36 17.16 -34.95 -0.97
CA GLU A 36 17.50 -35.85 0.15
C GLU A 36 18.55 -35.26 1.10
N ASN A 37 19.25 -34.21 0.67
CA ASN A 37 20.23 -33.49 1.50
C ASN A 37 19.67 -32.18 2.07
N GLY A 38 18.36 -31.94 1.94
CA GLY A 38 17.71 -30.72 2.45
C GLY A 38 18.20 -29.43 1.80
N LEU A 39 18.71 -29.48 0.56
CA LEU A 39 19.21 -28.28 -0.13
C LEU A 39 18.04 -27.37 -0.53
N GLU A 40 18.16 -26.08 -0.23
CA GLU A 40 17.16 -25.07 -0.57
C GLU A 40 17.01 -24.94 -2.09
N PHE A 41 15.77 -25.01 -2.59
CA PHE A 41 15.47 -25.10 -4.03
C PHE A 41 14.45 -24.09 -4.55
N SER A 42 13.90 -23.29 -3.65
CA SER A 42 12.97 -22.20 -3.94
C SER A 42 12.93 -21.27 -2.74
N SER A 43 12.94 -19.96 -2.97
CA SER A 43 12.72 -18.96 -1.92
C SER A 43 11.29 -18.96 -1.37
N LEU A 44 10.33 -19.54 -2.10
CA LEU A 44 8.92 -19.58 -1.71
C LEU A 44 8.55 -20.80 -0.86
N ILE A 45 9.40 -21.83 -0.78
CA ILE A 45 9.05 -23.12 -0.18
C ILE A 45 9.98 -23.47 0.96
N ASP A 46 9.40 -23.89 2.08
CA ASP A 46 10.13 -24.48 3.20
C ASP A 46 9.47 -25.83 3.58
N LEU A 47 10.17 -26.94 3.31
CA LEU A 47 9.62 -28.28 3.55
C LEU A 47 9.57 -28.64 5.06
N ASP A 48 10.46 -28.06 5.88
CA ASP A 48 10.43 -28.24 7.33
C ASP A 48 9.20 -27.54 7.90
N PHE A 49 8.99 -26.29 7.53
CA PHE A 49 7.79 -25.53 7.90
C PHE A 49 6.53 -26.20 7.36
N TYR A 50 6.56 -26.73 6.13
CA TYR A 50 5.43 -27.44 5.54
C TYR A 50 5.00 -28.64 6.40
N ARG A 51 5.94 -29.45 6.87
CA ARG A 51 5.65 -30.56 7.79
C ARG A 51 5.21 -30.08 9.16
N ALA A 52 5.85 -29.05 9.71
CA ALA A 52 5.52 -28.50 11.02
C ALA A 52 4.10 -27.90 11.06
N SER A 53 3.67 -27.28 9.96
CA SER A 53 2.36 -26.64 9.81
C SER A 53 1.22 -27.64 9.55
N ASN A 54 1.54 -28.83 9.05
CA ASN A 54 0.57 -29.83 8.61
C ASN A 54 0.82 -31.14 9.34
N SER A 55 0.11 -31.36 10.45
CA SER A 55 0.36 -32.48 11.36
C SER A 55 0.22 -33.86 10.71
N ASP A 56 -0.57 -33.98 9.64
CA ASP A 56 -0.69 -35.20 8.83
C ASP A 56 0.59 -35.56 8.05
N LEU A 57 1.51 -34.59 7.88
CA LEU A 57 2.73 -34.72 7.09
C LEU A 57 4.00 -34.85 7.95
N ALA A 58 3.89 -34.78 9.29
CA ALA A 58 5.02 -34.65 10.21
C ALA A 58 6.11 -35.73 10.07
N ASN A 59 5.77 -36.92 9.58
CA ASN A 59 6.70 -38.05 9.43
C ASN A 59 7.14 -38.32 7.97
N LEU A 60 6.77 -37.45 7.03
CA LEU A 60 7.20 -37.59 5.63
C LEU A 60 8.66 -37.20 5.47
N SER A 61 9.39 -37.92 4.61
CA SER A 61 10.70 -37.45 4.15
C SER A 61 10.58 -36.20 3.28
N ASP A 62 11.68 -35.49 3.01
CA ASP A 62 11.70 -34.35 2.09
C ASP A 62 11.13 -34.69 0.72
N ARG A 63 11.47 -35.87 0.19
CA ARG A 63 10.90 -36.35 -1.08
C ARG A 63 9.39 -36.51 -1.01
N GLN A 64 8.89 -37.16 0.03
CA GLN A 64 7.45 -37.39 0.19
C GLN A 64 6.70 -36.07 0.42
N ALA A 65 7.28 -35.15 1.20
CA ALA A 65 6.71 -33.83 1.45
C ALA A 65 6.67 -32.99 0.17
N TYR A 66 7.75 -32.96 -0.62
CA TYR A 66 7.81 -32.30 -1.92
C TYR A 66 6.78 -32.88 -2.90
N GLU A 67 6.73 -34.21 -3.05
CA GLU A 67 5.75 -34.87 -3.92
C GLU A 67 4.31 -34.60 -3.49
N HIS A 68 4.05 -34.57 -2.18
CA HIS A 68 2.74 -34.21 -1.66
C HIS A 68 2.41 -32.74 -1.96
N LEU A 69 3.35 -31.82 -1.77
CA LEU A 69 3.16 -30.39 -2.04
C LEU A 69 2.86 -30.12 -3.52
N VAL A 70 3.60 -30.75 -4.44
CA VAL A 70 3.39 -30.67 -5.89
C VAL A 70 2.02 -31.18 -6.32
N ASN A 71 1.59 -32.32 -5.76
CA ASN A 71 0.38 -33.00 -6.22
C ASN A 71 -0.90 -32.52 -5.51
N TYR A 72 -0.78 -32.00 -4.29
CA TYR A 72 -1.93 -31.72 -3.42
C TYR A 72 -1.75 -30.44 -2.60
N GLY A 73 -0.56 -30.20 -2.02
CA GLY A 73 -0.39 -29.14 -1.02
C GLY A 73 -0.74 -27.75 -1.53
N VAL A 74 -0.24 -27.37 -2.71
CA VAL A 74 -0.54 -26.05 -3.29
C VAL A 74 -2.02 -25.94 -3.62
N SER A 75 -2.59 -26.91 -4.34
CA SER A 75 -3.99 -26.89 -4.76
C SER A 75 -4.96 -26.82 -3.57
N GLN A 76 -4.62 -27.49 -2.46
CA GLN A 76 -5.37 -27.46 -1.21
C GLN A 76 -5.16 -26.20 -0.35
N GLY A 77 -4.26 -25.29 -0.74
CA GLY A 77 -3.94 -24.09 0.05
C GLY A 77 -3.24 -24.40 1.38
N ARG A 78 -2.49 -25.51 1.47
CA ARG A 78 -1.75 -25.84 2.69
C ARG A 78 -0.63 -24.82 2.93
N LYS A 79 -0.38 -24.44 4.18
CA LYS A 79 0.74 -23.57 4.56
C LYS A 79 2.07 -24.30 4.34
N PHE A 80 2.94 -23.77 3.47
CA PHE A 80 4.22 -24.40 3.07
C PHE A 80 5.45 -23.49 3.22
N SER A 81 5.27 -22.26 3.72
CA SER A 81 6.34 -21.34 4.06
C SER A 81 5.82 -20.32 5.06
N ALA A 82 6.68 -19.86 5.98
CA ALA A 82 6.36 -18.73 6.86
C ALA A 82 6.27 -17.41 6.10
N LEU A 83 6.92 -17.30 4.92
CA LEU A 83 6.94 -16.07 4.12
C LEU A 83 5.95 -16.06 2.96
N THR A 84 5.28 -17.18 2.65
CA THR A 84 4.38 -17.23 1.48
C THR A 84 2.99 -17.64 1.90
N ASP A 85 2.02 -16.76 1.66
CA ASP A 85 0.60 -17.02 1.92
C ASP A 85 -0.21 -16.70 0.64
N LEU A 86 -0.62 -17.75 -0.08
CA LEU A 86 -1.35 -17.61 -1.34
C LEU A 86 -2.77 -17.04 -1.14
N GLU A 87 -3.38 -17.25 0.02
CA GLU A 87 -4.68 -16.66 0.34
C GLU A 87 -4.52 -15.16 0.55
N PHE A 88 -3.55 -14.74 1.36
CA PHE A 88 -3.21 -13.33 1.52
C PHE A 88 -2.81 -12.68 0.19
N TYR A 89 -2.04 -13.38 -0.65
CA TYR A 89 -1.69 -12.90 -1.99
C TYR A 89 -2.92 -12.65 -2.86
N ARG A 90 -3.89 -13.57 -2.84
CA ARG A 90 -5.18 -13.40 -3.54
C ARG A 90 -5.98 -12.22 -3.01
N GLU A 91 -6.08 -12.09 -1.69
CA GLU A 91 -6.93 -11.09 -1.02
C GLU A 91 -6.40 -9.66 -1.21
N THR A 92 -5.08 -9.49 -1.17
CA THR A 92 -4.43 -8.18 -1.33
C THR A 92 -4.24 -7.76 -2.79
N ASN A 93 -4.40 -8.68 -3.73
CA ASN A 93 -4.26 -8.44 -5.17
C ASN A 93 -5.56 -8.84 -5.88
N THR A 94 -6.54 -7.94 -5.85
CA THR A 94 -7.92 -8.25 -6.25
C THR A 94 -8.10 -8.67 -7.71
N ASP A 95 -7.16 -8.31 -8.59
CA ASP A 95 -7.10 -8.78 -9.98
C ASP A 95 -6.84 -10.30 -10.08
N LEU A 96 -6.25 -10.90 -9.04
CA LEU A 96 -5.94 -12.32 -8.94
C LEU A 96 -7.05 -13.14 -8.25
N ALA A 97 -8.14 -12.51 -7.82
CA ALA A 97 -9.18 -13.13 -6.97
C ALA A 97 -9.78 -14.43 -7.55
N ASN A 98 -9.79 -14.56 -8.88
CA ASN A 98 -10.38 -15.72 -9.58
C ASN A 98 -9.36 -16.82 -9.92
N LEU A 99 -8.08 -16.66 -9.59
CA LEU A 99 -7.05 -17.66 -9.87
C LEU A 99 -7.09 -18.82 -8.86
N SER A 100 -6.88 -20.03 -9.38
CA SER A 100 -6.60 -21.21 -8.54
C SER A 100 -5.30 -21.04 -7.75
N ASN A 101 -5.10 -21.82 -6.69
CA ASN A 101 -3.88 -21.75 -5.90
C ASN A 101 -2.63 -22.06 -6.73
N GLU A 102 -2.74 -22.97 -7.70
CA GLU A 102 -1.66 -23.29 -8.62
C GLU A 102 -1.32 -22.12 -9.55
N GLU A 103 -2.34 -21.47 -10.12
CA GLU A 103 -2.16 -20.26 -10.95
C GLU A 103 -1.59 -19.09 -10.13
N LEU A 104 -2.01 -18.93 -8.87
CA LEU A 104 -1.45 -17.94 -7.96
C LEU A 104 0.02 -18.17 -7.67
N PHE A 105 0.41 -19.42 -7.37
CA PHE A 105 1.81 -19.75 -7.12
C PHE A 105 2.67 -19.54 -8.38
N ASP A 106 2.18 -19.99 -9.55
CA ASP A 106 2.87 -19.77 -10.82
C ASP A 106 2.99 -18.27 -11.15
N HIS A 107 1.94 -17.49 -10.91
CA HIS A 107 1.97 -16.03 -11.08
C HIS A 107 2.95 -15.37 -10.11
N LEU A 108 2.89 -15.71 -8.82
CA LEU A 108 3.79 -15.18 -7.80
C LEU A 108 5.26 -15.42 -8.15
N LYS A 109 5.61 -16.66 -8.48
CA LYS A 109 6.98 -17.08 -8.79
C LYS A 109 7.56 -16.37 -10.03
N ASN A 110 6.72 -16.14 -11.04
CA ASN A 110 7.17 -15.66 -12.35
C ASN A 110 7.00 -14.14 -12.55
N GLN A 111 6.09 -13.50 -11.82
CA GLN A 111 5.71 -12.09 -12.02
C GLN A 111 5.53 -11.37 -10.68
N GLY A 112 4.71 -11.91 -9.77
CA GLY A 112 4.25 -11.20 -8.57
C GLY A 112 5.35 -10.63 -7.68
N ILE A 113 6.41 -11.40 -7.42
CA ILE A 113 7.53 -10.90 -6.62
C ILE A 113 8.24 -9.74 -7.32
N GLU A 114 8.50 -9.86 -8.63
CA GLU A 114 9.18 -8.82 -9.41
C GLU A 114 8.34 -7.56 -9.58
N GLU A 115 7.01 -7.69 -9.57
CA GLU A 115 6.07 -6.57 -9.53
C GLU A 115 5.98 -5.90 -8.14
N GLY A 116 6.60 -6.50 -7.12
CA GLY A 116 6.57 -6.00 -5.74
C GLY A 116 5.20 -6.12 -5.09
N ARG A 117 4.40 -7.11 -5.51
CA ARG A 117 3.07 -7.37 -4.96
C ARG A 117 3.17 -7.94 -3.54
N SER A 118 2.22 -7.59 -2.69
CA SER A 118 2.12 -8.13 -1.33
C SER A 118 1.66 -9.60 -1.37
N PHE A 119 2.55 -10.54 -1.06
CA PHE A 119 2.26 -11.99 -1.04
C PHE A 119 2.43 -12.64 0.33
N SER A 120 2.84 -11.84 1.31
CA SER A 120 3.10 -12.27 2.67
C SER A 120 2.59 -11.23 3.64
N PRO A 121 1.86 -11.61 4.69
CA PRO A 121 1.61 -10.68 5.79
C PRO A 121 2.87 -10.45 6.62
N PHE A 122 3.86 -11.35 6.56
CA PHE A 122 5.05 -11.33 7.43
C PHE A 122 6.29 -10.74 6.77
N PHE A 123 6.25 -10.49 5.46
CA PHE A 123 7.38 -9.96 4.70
C PHE A 123 6.92 -8.97 3.65
N ASN A 124 7.54 -7.79 3.64
CA ASN A 124 7.28 -6.77 2.64
C ASN A 124 8.61 -6.42 1.95
N VAL A 125 8.76 -6.85 0.68
CA VAL A 125 10.00 -6.64 -0.08
C VAL A 125 10.32 -5.16 -0.30
N LYS A 126 9.31 -4.30 -0.42
CA LYS A 126 9.48 -2.86 -0.58
C LYS A 126 9.98 -2.23 0.70
N TYR A 127 9.38 -2.60 1.83
CA TYR A 127 9.85 -2.20 3.15
C TYR A 127 11.28 -2.69 3.40
N TYR A 128 11.56 -3.96 3.08
CA TYR A 128 12.86 -4.57 3.22
C TYR A 128 13.95 -3.80 2.48
N LEU A 129 13.75 -3.48 1.20
CA LEU A 129 14.71 -2.68 0.45
C LEU A 129 14.79 -1.24 0.97
N ALA A 130 13.66 -0.66 1.36
CA ALA A 130 13.64 0.70 1.83
C ALA A 130 14.41 0.91 3.13
N ASP A 131 14.36 -0.06 4.04
CA ASP A 131 15.04 0.01 5.33
C ASP A 131 16.48 -0.47 5.29
N ASN A 132 16.90 -1.13 4.21
CA ASN A 132 18.26 -1.65 4.03
C ASN A 132 18.88 -1.06 2.74
N PRO A 133 19.24 0.23 2.76
CA PRO A 133 19.65 0.98 1.57
C PRO A 133 20.96 0.47 0.92
N ASP A 134 21.84 -0.16 1.69
CA ASP A 134 23.06 -0.82 1.21
C ASP A 134 22.74 -2.07 0.37
N ILE A 135 21.72 -2.83 0.79
CA ILE A 135 21.20 -3.98 0.04
C ILE A 135 20.52 -3.50 -1.24
N ALA A 136 19.69 -2.47 -1.15
CA ALA A 136 19.07 -1.84 -2.33
C ALA A 136 20.12 -1.33 -3.33
N GLN A 137 21.22 -0.74 -2.85
CA GLN A 137 22.32 -0.31 -3.70
C GLN A 137 23.06 -1.47 -4.36
N THR A 138 23.23 -2.59 -3.65
CA THR A 138 24.01 -3.75 -4.11
C THR A 138 23.24 -4.59 -5.14
N LEU A 139 21.96 -4.88 -4.86
CA LEU A 139 21.12 -5.76 -5.68
C LEU A 139 20.39 -5.01 -6.80
N GLY A 140 20.29 -3.68 -6.69
CA GLY A 140 19.41 -2.86 -7.52
C GLY A 140 17.93 -3.06 -7.18
N ASN A 141 17.04 -2.54 -8.02
CA ASN A 141 15.59 -2.52 -7.75
C ASN A 141 14.87 -3.82 -8.14
N SER A 142 15.56 -4.97 -8.24
CA SER A 142 14.88 -6.25 -8.53
C SER A 142 14.37 -6.87 -7.24
N TYR A 143 13.06 -6.77 -7.01
CA TYR A 143 12.42 -7.35 -5.84
C TYR A 143 12.60 -8.88 -5.75
N LYS A 144 12.70 -9.60 -6.88
CA LYS A 144 12.98 -11.04 -6.84
C LYS A 144 14.40 -11.33 -6.37
N GLN A 145 15.39 -10.52 -6.75
CA GLN A 145 16.75 -10.68 -6.23
C GLN A 145 16.79 -10.35 -4.75
N ALA A 146 16.12 -9.27 -4.31
CA ALA A 146 16.03 -8.89 -2.90
C ALA A 146 15.42 -10.00 -2.04
N PHE A 147 14.29 -10.58 -2.48
CA PHE A 147 13.67 -11.69 -1.76
C PHE A 147 14.55 -12.95 -1.70
N ASN A 148 15.23 -13.27 -2.80
CA ASN A 148 16.17 -14.39 -2.81
C ASN A 148 17.38 -14.15 -1.89
N ASN A 149 17.93 -12.92 -1.88
CA ASN A 149 19.03 -12.53 -0.99
C ASN A 149 18.59 -12.64 0.47
N PHE A 150 17.38 -12.17 0.78
CA PHE A 150 16.81 -12.30 2.11
C PHE A 150 16.79 -13.75 2.59
N VAL A 151 16.32 -14.67 1.73
CA VAL A 151 16.24 -16.09 2.09
C VAL A 151 17.63 -16.74 2.25
N ILE A 152 18.60 -16.36 1.43
CA ILE A 152 19.94 -17.00 1.41
C ILE A 152 20.87 -16.41 2.48
N GLU A 153 20.86 -15.09 2.65
CA GLU A 153 21.88 -14.35 3.39
C GLU A 153 21.31 -13.64 4.64
N ASP A 154 20.21 -12.90 4.48
CA ASP A 154 19.87 -11.85 5.45
C ASP A 154 18.91 -12.30 6.55
N TRP A 155 18.23 -13.43 6.34
CA TRP A 155 17.25 -13.94 7.28
C TRP A 155 17.76 -13.93 8.73
N ASN A 156 19.03 -14.30 8.93
CA ASN A 156 19.67 -14.39 10.25
C ASN A 156 20.55 -13.19 10.63
N GLN A 157 20.64 -12.16 9.77
CA GLN A 157 21.41 -10.95 10.05
C GLN A 157 20.64 -9.93 10.90
N GLY A 158 19.31 -10.05 10.95
CA GLY A 158 18.45 -9.21 11.79
C GLY A 158 17.96 -7.95 11.07
N ASP A 159 18.13 -7.90 9.75
CA ASP A 159 17.64 -6.83 8.90
C ASP A 159 16.12 -6.73 8.97
N SER A 160 15.61 -5.52 8.88
CA SER A 160 14.19 -5.24 9.02
C SER A 160 13.46 -5.51 7.70
N PHE A 161 12.44 -6.38 7.73
CA PHE A 161 11.71 -6.82 6.52
C PHE A 161 10.20 -6.70 6.64
N SER A 162 9.70 -6.26 7.79
CA SER A 162 8.29 -6.09 8.06
C SER A 162 8.08 -4.99 9.10
N PRO A 163 7.07 -4.12 8.92
CA PRO A 163 6.68 -3.15 9.95
C PRO A 163 6.02 -3.79 11.19
N ALA A 164 5.67 -5.09 11.12
CA ALA A 164 4.88 -5.78 12.14
C ALA A 164 5.60 -6.98 12.76
N PHE A 165 6.88 -7.23 12.46
CA PHE A 165 7.66 -8.28 13.10
C PHE A 165 9.13 -7.92 13.20
N ASP A 166 9.68 -7.99 14.41
CA ASP A 166 11.09 -7.82 14.73
C ASP A 166 11.56 -9.01 15.56
N ALA A 167 12.52 -9.78 15.03
CA ALA A 167 13.00 -11.01 15.66
C ALA A 167 13.69 -10.76 17.01
N GLN A 168 14.44 -9.65 17.15
CA GLN A 168 15.15 -9.33 18.39
C GLN A 168 14.17 -8.86 19.47
N PHE A 169 13.23 -7.98 19.12
CA PHE A 169 12.15 -7.60 20.00
C PHE A 169 11.37 -8.84 20.45
N TYR A 170 10.94 -9.68 19.51
CA TYR A 170 10.15 -10.86 19.80
C TYR A 170 10.90 -11.84 20.72
N LYS A 171 12.21 -12.04 20.49
CA LYS A 171 13.05 -12.85 21.38
C LYS A 171 13.16 -12.26 22.79
N ASN A 172 13.39 -10.95 22.89
CA ASN A 172 13.65 -10.28 24.16
C ASN A 172 12.38 -10.02 24.98
N ALA A 173 11.23 -9.89 24.32
CA ALA A 173 9.93 -9.68 24.96
C ALA A 173 9.46 -10.89 25.78
N TYR A 174 9.93 -12.11 25.44
CA TYR A 174 9.43 -13.35 26.05
C TYR A 174 10.56 -14.20 26.64
N ALA A 175 10.48 -14.47 27.95
CA ALA A 175 11.53 -15.16 28.69
C ALA A 175 11.83 -16.58 28.18
N ASP A 176 10.84 -17.30 27.65
CA ASP A 176 11.02 -18.62 27.04
C ASP A 176 11.82 -18.55 25.74
N LEU A 177 11.58 -17.53 24.91
CA LEU A 177 12.31 -17.30 23.66
C LEU A 177 13.71 -16.75 23.93
N ALA A 178 13.87 -15.83 24.88
CA ALA A 178 15.17 -15.33 25.32
C ALA A 178 16.08 -16.45 25.86
N ALA A 179 15.50 -17.47 26.50
CA ALA A 179 16.22 -18.65 26.98
C ALA A 179 16.47 -19.71 25.91
N SER A 180 15.84 -19.57 24.73
CA SER A 180 15.97 -20.52 23.62
C SER A 180 17.25 -20.27 22.79
N SER A 181 17.61 -21.26 21.97
CA SER A 181 18.69 -21.14 20.98
C SER A 181 18.16 -20.82 19.58
N LEU A 182 16.89 -20.41 19.46
CA LEU A 182 16.28 -20.11 18.17
C LEU A 182 16.99 -18.93 17.50
N ASP A 183 17.29 -19.12 16.22
CA ASP A 183 17.73 -18.06 15.31
C ASP A 183 16.53 -17.23 14.81
N ASN A 184 16.79 -16.19 14.00
CA ASN A 184 15.74 -15.29 13.54
C ASN A 184 14.71 -16.00 12.66
N LYS A 185 15.13 -17.03 11.92
CA LYS A 185 14.23 -17.91 11.15
C LYS A 185 13.27 -18.66 12.03
N GLN A 186 13.80 -19.39 12.98
CA GLN A 186 12.99 -20.19 13.88
C GLN A 186 12.11 -19.32 14.77
N LEU A 187 12.51 -18.07 15.07
CA LEU A 187 11.67 -17.11 15.77
C LEU A 187 10.45 -16.68 14.95
N LEU A 188 10.62 -16.39 13.65
CA LEU A 188 9.50 -16.09 12.77
C LEU A 188 8.58 -17.32 12.62
N GLU A 189 9.15 -18.51 12.40
CA GLU A 189 8.37 -19.74 12.32
C GLU A 189 7.60 -20.01 13.60
N HIS A 190 8.23 -19.84 14.77
CA HIS A 190 7.55 -19.94 16.05
C HIS A 190 6.42 -18.90 16.16
N PHE A 191 6.64 -17.66 15.75
CA PHE A 191 5.61 -16.63 15.76
C PHE A 191 4.40 -17.03 14.91
N VAL A 192 4.63 -17.48 13.67
CA VAL A 192 3.58 -17.90 12.74
C VAL A 192 2.84 -19.16 13.22
N LEU A 193 3.52 -20.11 13.86
CA LEU A 193 2.95 -21.39 14.29
C LEU A 193 2.35 -21.39 15.70
N LYS A 194 2.74 -20.43 16.54
CA LYS A 194 2.41 -20.38 17.97
C LYS A 194 2.16 -18.97 18.48
N GLY A 195 3.08 -18.04 18.20
CA GLY A 195 3.06 -16.70 18.79
C GLY A 195 1.79 -15.92 18.48
N LEU A 196 1.28 -16.01 17.25
CA LEU A 196 0.00 -15.40 16.87
C LEU A 196 -1.16 -15.96 17.67
N ASP A 197 -1.31 -17.28 17.75
CA ASP A 197 -2.39 -17.93 18.51
C ASP A 197 -2.31 -17.64 20.01
N GLU A 198 -1.09 -17.41 20.52
CA GLU A 198 -0.83 -17.02 21.91
C GLU A 198 -1.05 -15.51 22.17
N GLY A 199 -1.27 -14.71 21.11
CA GLY A 199 -1.46 -13.26 21.22
C GLY A 199 -0.18 -12.50 21.55
N ARG A 200 0.99 -13.00 21.15
CA ARG A 200 2.27 -12.35 21.42
C ARG A 200 2.48 -11.11 20.54
N ALA A 201 2.91 -10.00 21.15
CA ALA A 201 3.47 -8.84 20.48
C ALA A 201 4.69 -9.24 19.65
N SER A 202 4.83 -8.69 18.46
CA SER A 202 5.82 -9.12 17.46
C SER A 202 6.80 -8.03 17.05
N ALA A 203 6.48 -6.77 17.31
CA ALA A 203 7.38 -5.64 17.13
C ALA A 203 7.01 -4.53 18.13
N PRO A 204 7.89 -3.57 18.42
CA PRO A 204 7.51 -2.38 19.20
C PRO A 204 6.33 -1.64 18.58
N GLY A 205 6.27 -1.61 17.24
CA GLY A 205 5.17 -1.03 16.48
C GLY A 205 3.92 -1.91 16.36
N PHE A 206 3.88 -3.13 16.92
CA PHE A 206 2.70 -3.99 16.83
C PHE A 206 2.56 -5.00 17.99
N ASP A 207 1.47 -4.83 18.74
CA ASP A 207 0.93 -5.80 19.70
C ASP A 207 -0.51 -6.15 19.31
N VAL A 208 -0.77 -7.40 18.97
CA VAL A 208 -2.10 -7.85 18.49
C VAL A 208 -3.20 -7.68 19.55
N ASN A 209 -2.88 -7.84 20.83
CA ASN A 209 -3.83 -7.61 21.91
C ASN A 209 -4.12 -6.12 22.06
N TYR A 210 -3.10 -5.27 21.98
CA TYR A 210 -3.29 -3.82 21.97
C TYR A 210 -4.14 -3.40 20.77
N TYR A 211 -3.83 -3.90 19.57
CA TYR A 211 -4.54 -3.62 18.34
C TYR A 211 -6.03 -3.97 18.45
N LEU A 212 -6.38 -5.19 18.89
CA LEU A 212 -7.79 -5.55 19.06
C LEU A 212 -8.48 -4.78 20.18
N ASN A 213 -7.79 -4.44 21.27
CA ASN A 213 -8.40 -3.69 22.37
C ASN A 213 -8.67 -2.23 22.03
N ASN A 214 -7.90 -1.64 21.11
CA ASN A 214 -8.03 -0.24 20.69
C ASN A 214 -8.77 -0.05 19.36
N ASN A 215 -9.14 -1.16 18.70
CA ASN A 215 -10.00 -1.16 17.51
C ASN A 215 -11.21 -2.08 17.79
N PRO A 216 -12.22 -1.59 18.55
CA PRO A 216 -13.27 -2.41 19.13
C PRO A 216 -14.22 -3.04 18.10
N ASP A 217 -14.33 -2.46 16.92
CA ASP A 217 -15.02 -2.99 15.75
C ASP A 217 -14.39 -4.30 15.27
N LEU A 218 -13.06 -4.35 15.15
CA LEU A 218 -12.33 -5.56 14.78
C LEU A 218 -12.50 -6.66 15.83
N LYS A 219 -12.46 -6.26 17.11
CA LYS A 219 -12.70 -7.18 18.23
C LYS A 219 -14.15 -7.69 18.26
N GLN A 220 -15.13 -6.84 17.94
CA GLN A 220 -16.53 -7.22 17.87
C GLN A 220 -16.82 -8.14 16.68
N ALA A 221 -16.13 -7.93 15.55
CA ALA A 221 -16.15 -8.82 14.40
C ALA A 221 -15.54 -10.20 14.71
N GLY A 222 -14.86 -10.36 15.85
CA GLY A 222 -14.36 -11.63 16.34
C GLY A 222 -13.15 -12.15 15.58
N LEU A 223 -12.34 -11.24 15.02
CA LEU A 223 -11.11 -11.59 14.31
C LEU A 223 -10.21 -12.44 15.21
N SER A 224 -9.64 -13.50 14.63
CA SER A 224 -8.55 -14.21 15.28
C SER A 224 -7.32 -13.29 15.35
N TYR A 225 -6.34 -13.63 16.20
CA TYR A 225 -5.08 -12.88 16.23
C TYR A 225 -4.34 -12.92 14.90
N THR A 226 -4.46 -14.00 14.14
CA THR A 226 -3.90 -14.09 12.78
C THR A 226 -4.61 -13.13 11.83
N ASP A 227 -5.94 -13.07 11.85
CA ASP A 227 -6.71 -12.16 10.98
C ASP A 227 -6.48 -10.69 11.38
N ALA A 228 -6.35 -10.42 12.67
CA ALA A 228 -6.01 -9.09 13.18
C ALA A 228 -4.62 -8.64 12.71
N TYR A 229 -3.63 -9.53 12.73
CA TYR A 229 -2.30 -9.28 12.18
C TYR A 229 -2.37 -8.99 10.67
N LYS A 230 -3.06 -9.83 9.90
CA LYS A 230 -3.27 -9.64 8.45
C LYS A 230 -3.99 -8.33 8.15
N HIS A 231 -5.00 -7.97 8.94
CA HIS A 231 -5.73 -6.71 8.82
C HIS A 231 -4.83 -5.51 9.10
N PHE A 232 -3.99 -5.58 10.14
CA PHE A 232 -3.04 -4.50 10.43
C PHE A 232 -2.10 -4.24 9.26
N VAL A 233 -1.46 -5.27 8.72
CA VAL A 233 -0.46 -5.09 7.65
C VAL A 233 -1.07 -4.71 6.30
N SER A 234 -2.35 -4.99 6.07
CA SER A 234 -3.04 -4.66 4.80
C SER A 234 -3.87 -3.37 4.85
N VAL A 235 -4.36 -3.00 6.03
CA VAL A 235 -5.27 -1.85 6.22
C VAL A 235 -4.83 -0.98 7.39
N GLY A 236 -4.62 -1.58 8.57
CA GLY A 236 -4.41 -0.83 9.81
C GLY A 236 -3.21 0.11 9.80
N LEU A 237 -2.09 -0.29 9.18
CA LEU A 237 -0.91 0.56 9.00
C LEU A 237 -1.24 1.80 8.16
N ARG A 238 -1.83 1.60 6.99
CA ARG A 238 -2.17 2.69 6.06
C ARG A 238 -3.21 3.63 6.65
N ASP A 239 -4.21 3.09 7.33
CA ASP A 239 -5.34 3.87 7.84
C ASP A 239 -5.09 4.44 9.26
N GLY A 240 -3.88 4.25 9.83
CA GLY A 240 -3.50 4.88 11.09
C GLY A 240 -4.10 4.24 12.34
N PHE A 241 -4.38 2.95 12.32
CA PHE A 241 -5.02 2.27 13.44
C PHE A 241 -4.04 2.12 14.61
N ALA A 242 -4.54 2.32 15.83
CA ALA A 242 -3.73 2.20 17.05
C ALA A 242 -3.31 0.74 17.26
N ALA A 243 -2.00 0.46 17.24
CA ALA A 243 -1.48 -0.90 17.14
C ALA A 243 -0.44 -1.31 18.18
N SER A 244 0.06 -0.36 18.95
CA SER A 244 0.94 -0.61 20.10
C SER A 244 0.80 0.54 21.09
N GLU A 245 1.35 0.32 22.29
CA GLU A 245 1.68 1.42 23.19
C GLU A 245 2.71 2.38 22.56
N TYR A 246 3.04 3.45 23.27
CA TYR A 246 4.08 4.39 22.85
C TYR A 246 5.41 3.66 22.59
N ILE A 247 6.05 3.96 21.46
CA ILE A 247 7.27 3.28 21.03
C ILE A 247 8.48 3.96 21.67
N GLU A 248 9.10 3.32 22.68
CA GLU A 248 10.24 3.93 23.37
C GLU A 248 11.57 3.82 22.60
N ILE A 249 11.62 2.98 21.56
CA ILE A 249 12.82 2.75 20.75
C ILE A 249 12.82 3.75 19.60
N ASP A 250 13.84 4.60 19.54
CA ASP A 250 14.11 5.54 18.46
C ASP A 250 14.68 4.79 17.23
N TYR A 251 13.93 4.75 16.12
CA TYR A 251 14.40 4.18 14.86
C TYR A 251 14.82 5.23 13.83
N ALA A 252 14.33 6.47 13.93
CA ALA A 252 14.55 7.52 12.96
C ALA A 252 15.82 8.33 13.24
N GLY A 253 16.25 8.47 14.49
CA GLY A 253 17.37 9.29 14.91
C GLY A 253 17.07 10.79 14.84
N ASN A 254 17.82 11.58 15.61
CA ASN A 254 17.33 12.91 16.04
C ASN A 254 18.09 14.10 15.44
N THR A 255 18.87 13.84 14.38
CA THR A 255 19.64 14.85 13.65
C THR A 255 19.82 14.45 12.19
N LEU A 256 20.23 15.38 11.33
CA LEU A 256 20.57 15.09 9.93
C LEU A 256 21.69 14.03 9.79
N ASP A 257 22.63 13.99 10.73
CA ASP A 257 23.78 13.07 10.71
C ASP A 257 23.40 11.66 11.20
N THR A 258 22.37 11.55 12.04
CA THR A 258 21.90 10.30 12.61
C THR A 258 20.59 9.81 11.98
N ALA A 259 20.13 10.50 10.94
CA ALA A 259 18.87 10.22 10.27
C ALA A 259 18.85 8.78 9.73
N ARG A 260 17.72 8.09 9.92
CA ARG A 260 17.46 6.79 9.33
C ARG A 260 17.51 6.92 7.83
N THR A 261 18.51 6.29 7.22
CA THR A 261 18.68 6.35 5.77
C THR A 261 17.71 5.37 5.12
N ILE A 262 16.91 5.87 4.18
CA ILE A 262 15.91 5.07 3.47
C ILE A 262 16.21 5.04 1.97
N ALA A 263 15.98 3.90 1.34
CA ALA A 263 16.00 3.76 -0.11
C ALA A 263 14.59 3.84 -0.69
N LEU A 264 14.38 4.70 -1.68
CA LEU A 264 13.09 4.81 -2.36
C LEU A 264 13.23 4.53 -3.85
N ASP A 265 12.37 3.64 -4.31
CA ASP A 265 12.19 3.27 -5.70
C ASP A 265 10.82 3.76 -6.17
N SER A 266 9.77 2.98 -5.88
CA SER A 266 8.41 3.21 -6.36
C SER A 266 7.40 2.47 -5.49
N GLY A 267 6.23 3.08 -5.32
CA GLY A 267 5.20 2.59 -4.42
C GLY A 267 5.30 3.17 -3.01
N GLU A 268 4.17 3.17 -2.32
CA GLU A 268 4.07 3.63 -0.94
C GLU A 268 4.77 2.66 0.01
N ILE A 269 5.56 3.21 0.92
CA ILE A 269 6.06 2.51 2.09
C ILE A 269 5.64 3.27 3.34
N ILE A 270 5.51 2.54 4.45
CA ILE A 270 5.06 3.09 5.73
C ILE A 270 6.04 2.69 6.81
N PHE A 271 6.63 3.67 7.48
CA PHE A 271 7.40 3.49 8.71
C PHE A 271 6.54 3.86 9.91
N ARG A 272 6.80 3.23 11.04
CA ARG A 272 6.11 3.51 12.29
C ARG A 272 7.12 3.82 13.37
N ASP A 273 6.93 4.94 14.03
CA ASP A 273 7.79 5.40 15.12
C ASP A 273 6.99 6.35 16.04
N SER A 274 7.66 7.10 16.91
CA SER A 274 6.99 8.01 17.81
C SER A 274 7.82 9.24 18.20
N VAL A 275 7.14 10.38 18.34
CA VAL A 275 7.72 11.59 18.94
C VAL A 275 7.08 11.87 20.29
N GLY A 276 7.82 12.49 21.19
CA GLY A 276 7.41 12.69 22.57
C GLY A 276 8.42 13.45 23.41
N ASN A 277 8.19 13.48 24.71
CA ASN A 277 8.97 14.32 25.63
C ASN A 277 10.46 13.93 25.74
N SER A 278 10.77 12.66 25.50
CA SER A 278 12.14 12.14 25.49
C SER A 278 12.76 12.17 24.10
N ASP A 279 11.94 12.23 23.07
CA ASP A 279 12.32 12.07 21.68
C ASP A 279 11.51 13.02 20.79
N ILE A 280 11.98 14.26 20.68
CA ILE A 280 11.14 15.37 20.21
C ILE A 280 11.13 15.51 18.69
N GLU A 281 12.07 14.88 17.99
CA GLU A 281 12.20 15.01 16.53
C GLU A 281 12.88 13.79 15.93
N ASP A 282 12.31 13.29 14.85
CA ASP A 282 12.73 12.12 14.10
C ASP A 282 13.14 12.52 12.69
N PHE A 283 14.27 12.00 12.20
CA PHE A 283 14.81 12.33 10.87
C PHE A 283 14.94 11.12 9.95
N TYR A 284 14.34 11.20 8.77
CA TYR A 284 14.53 10.19 7.72
C TYR A 284 15.29 10.82 6.56
N GLY A 285 16.43 10.23 6.18
CA GLY A 285 17.26 10.71 5.09
C GLY A 285 17.00 9.92 3.80
N LEU A 286 16.72 10.60 2.69
CA LEU A 286 16.54 9.98 1.39
C LEU A 286 17.37 10.67 0.30
N ASN A 287 17.81 9.88 -0.68
CA ASN A 287 18.49 10.39 -1.87
C ASN A 287 17.63 10.19 -3.11
N LEU A 288 17.26 11.30 -3.75
CA LEU A 288 16.51 11.28 -5.00
C LEU A 288 17.49 11.22 -6.19
N ASN A 289 17.34 10.18 -7.01
CA ASN A 289 18.27 9.88 -8.09
C ASN A 289 17.77 10.33 -9.48
N ASN A 290 16.48 10.64 -9.61
CA ASN A 290 15.90 11.20 -10.83
C ASN A 290 15.67 12.71 -10.66
N PRO A 291 15.69 13.51 -11.74
CA PRO A 291 15.17 14.87 -11.70
C PRO A 291 13.63 14.86 -11.74
N ASN A 292 13.01 15.95 -11.30
CA ASN A 292 11.56 16.15 -11.32
C ASN A 292 10.76 15.04 -10.60
N ASN A 293 11.13 14.71 -9.37
CA ASN A 293 10.32 13.77 -8.60
C ASN A 293 9.07 14.45 -8.04
N LYS A 294 8.00 13.66 -7.93
CA LYS A 294 6.88 13.88 -7.03
C LYS A 294 7.14 13.06 -5.76
N LEU A 295 7.22 13.74 -4.63
CA LEU A 295 7.34 13.15 -3.30
C LEU A 295 6.04 13.44 -2.54
N ASP A 296 5.29 12.39 -2.24
CA ASP A 296 4.11 12.45 -1.38
C ASP A 296 4.51 11.92 0.00
N LEU A 297 4.24 12.71 1.04
CA LEU A 297 4.51 12.38 2.44
C LEU A 297 3.24 12.57 3.25
N SER A 298 2.97 11.68 4.19
CA SER A 298 1.93 11.90 5.20
C SER A 298 2.27 11.22 6.52
N ILE A 299 1.75 11.76 7.62
CA ILE A 299 1.74 11.07 8.91
C ILE A 299 0.30 10.90 9.37
N ASN A 300 -0.03 9.73 9.90
CA ASN A 300 -1.32 9.46 10.54
C ASN A 300 -1.13 8.58 11.79
N GLY A 301 -2.23 8.11 12.38
CA GLY A 301 -2.19 7.31 13.60
C GLY A 301 -1.78 8.07 14.85
N LEU A 302 -1.93 9.40 14.82
CA LEU A 302 -1.57 10.30 15.90
C LEU A 302 -2.52 10.14 17.09
N GLY A 303 -1.96 10.01 18.29
CA GLY A 303 -2.68 10.20 19.55
C GLY A 303 -2.58 11.63 20.08
N ALA A 304 -1.63 12.42 19.57
CA ALA A 304 -1.32 13.77 19.99
C ALA A 304 -0.66 14.57 18.85
N ASP A 305 -0.35 15.85 19.10
CA ASP A 305 0.17 16.80 18.11
C ASP A 305 1.57 16.41 17.60
N ALA A 306 1.72 16.29 16.28
CA ALA A 306 2.99 16.10 15.59
C ALA A 306 2.98 16.78 14.22
N ASP A 307 4.06 17.47 13.87
CA ASP A 307 4.20 18.17 12.61
C ASP A 307 5.11 17.38 11.65
N LEU A 308 4.99 17.68 10.35
CA LEU A 308 5.76 17.05 9.29
C LEU A 308 6.46 18.10 8.42
N GLU A 309 7.75 17.89 8.17
CA GLU A 309 8.57 18.77 7.34
C GLU A 309 9.41 18.02 6.33
N LEU A 310 9.68 18.70 5.21
CA LEU A 310 10.71 18.33 4.25
C LEU A 310 11.83 19.37 4.29
N LEU A 311 13.07 18.92 4.42
CA LEU A 311 14.29 19.73 4.48
C LEU A 311 15.23 19.40 3.34
N ASN A 312 16.02 20.38 2.91
CA ASN A 312 17.11 20.18 1.96
C ASN A 312 18.37 19.63 2.65
N SER A 313 19.42 19.34 1.87
CA SER A 313 20.69 18.81 2.38
C SER A 313 21.43 19.71 3.37
N SER A 314 21.08 20.99 3.48
CA SER A 314 21.62 21.93 4.48
C SER A 314 20.75 22.08 5.73
N GLY A 315 19.61 21.39 5.80
CA GLY A 315 18.65 21.50 6.90
C GLY A 315 17.71 22.71 6.80
N GLU A 316 17.58 23.31 5.62
CA GLU A 316 16.59 24.36 5.40
C GLU A 316 15.24 23.72 5.04
N ILE A 317 14.16 24.22 5.66
CA ILE A 317 12.80 23.73 5.44
C ILE A 317 12.32 24.13 4.04
N ILE A 318 11.96 23.14 3.24
CA ILE A 318 11.36 23.28 1.91
C ILE A 318 9.84 23.35 2.03
N ALA A 319 9.26 22.48 2.86
CA ALA A 319 7.82 22.38 3.07
C ALA A 319 7.51 21.96 4.51
N ARG A 320 6.35 22.39 5.02
CA ARG A 320 5.86 22.07 6.37
C ARG A 320 4.35 21.88 6.36
N ALA A 321 3.89 20.89 7.09
CA ALA A 321 2.50 20.67 7.46
C ALA A 321 2.43 20.55 9.00
N ALA A 322 1.46 21.21 9.61
CA ALA A 322 1.36 21.44 11.06
C ALA A 322 -0.09 21.70 11.48
N ASN A 323 -0.99 20.77 11.15
CA ASN A 323 -2.32 20.76 11.74
C ASN A 323 -2.21 20.50 13.23
N SER A 324 -3.13 21.07 14.00
CA SER A 324 -3.09 20.92 15.46
C SER A 324 -3.82 19.66 15.92
N GLY A 325 -3.34 19.09 17.01
CA GLY A 325 -3.98 17.95 17.67
C GLY A 325 -3.65 16.63 16.98
N ASN A 326 -4.58 15.69 16.95
CA ASN A 326 -4.33 14.36 16.39
C ASN A 326 -4.69 14.22 14.90
N ILE A 327 -4.75 15.33 14.17
CA ILE A 327 -5.04 15.34 12.74
C ILE A 327 -3.73 15.02 12.01
N GLY A 328 -3.77 14.09 11.06
CA GLY A 328 -2.58 13.74 10.28
C GLY A 328 -2.07 14.88 9.40
N GLU A 329 -0.79 14.82 9.05
CA GLU A 329 -0.16 15.77 8.14
C GLU A 329 0.00 15.20 6.74
N SER A 330 0.07 16.07 5.74
CA SER A 330 0.32 15.67 4.36
C SER A 330 1.06 16.74 3.58
N LEU A 331 2.07 16.33 2.82
CA LEU A 331 2.84 17.16 1.91
C LEU A 331 2.95 16.48 0.54
N ASN A 332 2.55 17.19 -0.51
CA ASN A 332 2.73 16.75 -1.90
C ASN A 332 3.69 17.71 -2.58
N ILE A 333 4.94 17.29 -2.78
CA ILE A 333 6.00 18.13 -3.33
C ILE A 333 6.33 17.66 -4.74
N ASN A 334 6.24 18.57 -5.71
CA ASN A 334 6.57 18.30 -7.11
C ASN A 334 7.88 18.97 -7.52
N ASN A 335 8.47 18.46 -8.60
CA ASN A 335 9.67 19.02 -9.21
C ASN A 335 10.88 19.06 -8.27
N LEU A 336 11.04 18.03 -7.43
CA LEU A 336 12.26 17.88 -6.64
C LEU A 336 13.40 17.44 -7.56
N GLU A 337 14.47 18.21 -7.53
CA GLU A 337 15.73 17.90 -8.21
C GLU A 337 16.44 16.72 -7.54
N ASN A 338 17.40 16.15 -8.25
CA ASN A 338 18.26 15.13 -7.68
C ASN A 338 19.04 15.65 -6.45
N GLY A 339 19.18 14.82 -5.42
CA GLY A 339 19.92 15.20 -4.23
C GLY A 339 19.41 14.57 -2.94
N ALA A 340 20.08 14.94 -1.86
CA ALA A 340 19.74 14.51 -0.51
C ALA A 340 18.65 15.41 0.09
N TYR A 341 17.65 14.77 0.67
CA TYR A 341 16.56 15.40 1.40
C TYR A 341 16.37 14.71 2.73
N TYR A 342 15.76 15.43 3.67
CA TYR A 342 15.44 14.91 4.98
C TYR A 342 13.97 15.16 5.29
N ILE A 343 13.27 14.13 5.73
CA ILE A 343 11.94 14.24 6.30
C ILE A 343 12.14 14.39 7.81
N ARG A 344 11.42 15.34 8.41
CA ARG A 344 11.40 15.51 9.86
C ARG A 344 9.98 15.38 10.38
N VAL A 345 9.78 14.46 11.32
CA VAL A 345 8.57 14.42 12.15
C VAL A 345 8.94 15.02 13.50
N LEU A 346 8.17 15.96 14.01
CA LEU A 346 8.51 16.66 15.25
C LEU A 346 7.30 16.73 16.17
N GLN A 347 7.56 16.67 17.47
CA GLN A 347 6.53 16.88 18.48
C GLN A 347 5.89 18.26 18.27
N GLY A 348 4.56 18.29 18.28
CA GLY A 348 3.78 19.50 18.12
C GLY A 348 3.85 20.44 19.32
N ILE A 349 3.04 21.49 19.31
CA ILE A 349 3.10 22.59 20.28
C ILE A 349 2.72 22.13 21.69
N GLU A 350 1.83 21.13 21.79
CA GLU A 350 1.40 20.54 23.06
C GLU A 350 2.24 19.29 23.36
N PRO A 351 3.26 19.37 24.24
CA PRO A 351 4.28 18.33 24.39
C PRO A 351 3.68 17.08 25.04
N THR A 352 3.26 16.17 24.17
CA THR A 352 2.64 14.90 24.49
C THR A 352 3.22 13.83 23.57
N ASN A 353 3.27 12.60 24.08
CA ASN A 353 3.81 11.47 23.34
C ASN A 353 2.79 11.00 22.31
N THR A 354 3.22 10.77 21.08
CA THR A 354 2.38 10.22 20.04
C THR A 354 3.17 9.26 19.15
N ASN A 355 2.55 8.14 18.82
CA ASN A 355 3.00 7.32 17.71
C ASN A 355 2.58 7.99 16.40
N TYR A 356 3.26 7.66 15.30
CA TYR A 356 2.84 8.02 13.97
C TYR A 356 3.17 6.91 12.98
N ASN A 357 2.41 6.86 11.88
CA ASN A 357 2.75 6.08 10.71
C ASN A 357 3.13 7.06 9.59
N LEU A 358 4.42 7.12 9.25
CA LEU A 358 4.95 7.94 8.16
C LEU A 358 4.81 7.17 6.86
N SER A 359 3.89 7.62 6.01
CA SER A 359 3.72 7.11 4.65
C SER A 359 4.48 7.99 3.67
N LEU A 360 5.18 7.36 2.74
CA LEU A 360 5.96 8.08 1.74
C LEU A 360 5.97 7.34 0.41
N SER A 361 5.90 8.09 -0.68
CA SER A 361 6.06 7.56 -2.02
C SER A 361 6.78 8.56 -2.92
N VAL A 362 7.58 8.01 -3.83
CA VAL A 362 8.25 8.78 -4.88
C VAL A 362 7.77 8.26 -6.22
N ALA A 363 7.39 9.19 -7.10
CA ALA A 363 7.17 8.92 -8.50
C ALA A 363 8.05 9.86 -9.33
N PRO A 364 8.73 9.38 -10.37
CA PRO A 364 9.21 10.26 -11.42
C PRO A 364 8.00 11.00 -11.99
N ILE A 365 8.07 12.31 -12.13
CA ILE A 365 7.12 13.01 -13.00
C ILE A 365 7.51 12.57 -14.41
N GLU A 366 6.82 11.57 -14.97
CA GLU A 366 7.00 11.20 -16.37
C GLU A 366 6.86 12.49 -17.19
N ALA A 367 7.95 12.89 -17.86
CA ALA A 367 7.82 13.79 -18.99
C ALA A 367 6.80 13.13 -19.92
N GLN A 368 5.71 13.83 -20.22
CA GLN A 368 4.85 13.41 -21.33
C GLN A 368 5.77 13.00 -22.49
N PRO A 369 5.58 11.83 -23.11
CA PRO A 369 6.47 11.39 -24.16
C PRO A 369 6.58 12.51 -25.18
N ASP A 370 7.79 13.04 -25.36
CA ASP A 370 8.11 14.00 -26.39
C ASP A 370 7.49 13.47 -27.68
N VAL A 371 6.44 14.15 -28.16
CA VAL A 371 5.84 13.85 -29.44
C VAL A 371 6.97 14.01 -30.45
N ILE A 372 7.46 12.90 -30.97
CA ILE A 372 8.42 12.89 -32.08
C ILE A 372 7.68 13.51 -33.27
N VAL A 373 7.83 14.82 -33.45
CA VAL A 373 7.33 15.53 -34.62
C VAL A 373 8.24 15.16 -35.78
N LEU A 374 7.84 14.12 -36.52
CA LEU A 374 8.41 13.83 -37.83
C LEU A 374 8.04 14.99 -38.77
N SER A 375 9.07 15.75 -39.13
CA SER A 375 9.01 16.79 -40.14
C SER A 375 8.74 16.22 -41.54
N GLU A 376 7.65 16.64 -42.20
CA GLU A 376 7.69 17.05 -43.62
C GLU A 376 6.41 17.78 -44.10
N SER A 377 6.63 19.03 -44.52
CA SER A 377 6.14 19.66 -45.76
C SER A 377 4.73 20.29 -45.92
N THR A 378 4.81 21.60 -46.23
CA THR A 378 3.91 22.52 -46.96
C THR A 378 2.87 23.37 -46.20
N PRO A 379 2.78 24.69 -46.52
CA PRO A 379 2.02 25.66 -45.74
C PRO A 379 0.58 25.80 -46.24
N VAL A 380 -0.38 25.81 -45.31
CA VAL A 380 -1.77 26.22 -45.57
C VAL A 380 -2.06 27.49 -44.76
N PRO A 381 -2.82 28.47 -45.29
CA PRO A 381 -2.89 29.82 -44.73
C PRO A 381 -3.71 29.91 -43.44
N ALA A 382 -3.28 30.82 -42.57
CA ALA A 382 -3.86 31.14 -41.27
C ALA A 382 -5.35 31.49 -41.31
N THR A 383 -6.10 30.95 -40.35
CA THR A 383 -7.45 31.35 -39.92
C THR A 383 -7.40 31.48 -38.39
N PRO A 384 -8.09 32.44 -37.76
CA PRO A 384 -7.60 33.10 -36.55
C PRO A 384 -7.78 32.27 -35.28
N THR A 385 -6.82 32.46 -34.38
CA THR A 385 -6.72 31.94 -33.01
C THR A 385 -7.94 32.30 -32.16
N VAL A 386 -8.60 31.28 -31.61
CA VAL A 386 -9.43 31.37 -30.40
C VAL A 386 -8.48 31.24 -29.20
N PRO A 387 -8.63 32.04 -28.12
CA PRO A 387 -7.71 31.98 -27.00
C PRO A 387 -7.86 30.66 -26.23
N GLU A 388 -6.73 30.05 -25.93
CA GLU A 388 -6.57 28.99 -24.94
C GLU A 388 -7.04 29.51 -23.57
N PRO A 389 -7.96 28.82 -22.87
CA PRO A 389 -8.33 29.22 -21.52
C PRO A 389 -7.16 28.94 -20.58
N GLN A 390 -6.60 30.02 -20.04
CA GLN A 390 -5.61 30.05 -18.98
C GLN A 390 -6.09 29.25 -17.75
N SER A 391 -5.26 28.29 -17.37
CA SER A 391 -4.85 27.92 -16.00
C SER A 391 -5.76 28.40 -14.86
N ALA A 392 -6.53 27.46 -14.30
CA ALA A 392 -7.15 27.61 -13.00
C ALA A 392 -6.09 27.51 -11.89
N SER A 393 -6.24 28.40 -10.92
CA SER A 393 -5.44 28.60 -9.71
C SER A 393 -5.24 27.33 -8.88
N ALA A 394 -4.02 27.14 -8.39
CA ALA A 394 -3.62 26.15 -7.42
C ALA A 394 -4.32 26.34 -6.06
N TYR A 395 -5.02 25.31 -5.57
CA TYR A 395 -5.32 25.00 -4.16
C TYR A 395 -5.56 23.48 -4.03
N SER A 396 -4.99 22.89 -2.96
CA SER A 396 -4.97 21.48 -2.53
C SER A 396 -5.82 20.49 -3.32
N SER A 397 -5.17 19.67 -4.16
CA SER A 397 -5.82 18.56 -4.83
C SER A 397 -5.86 17.35 -3.90
N ASN A 398 -7.03 16.71 -3.76
CA ASN A 398 -7.18 15.47 -3.01
C ASN A 398 -6.87 14.32 -3.96
N PRO A 399 -5.77 13.56 -3.77
CA PRO A 399 -5.32 12.54 -4.73
C PRO A 399 -6.38 11.48 -5.03
N LEU A 400 -7.21 11.14 -4.04
CA LEU A 400 -8.30 10.18 -4.18
C LEU A 400 -9.39 10.69 -5.12
N LEU A 401 -9.72 11.98 -5.05
CA LEU A 401 -10.74 12.60 -5.91
C LEU A 401 -10.20 12.80 -7.32
N ASP A 402 -8.92 13.17 -7.45
CA ASP A 402 -8.23 13.29 -8.73
C ASP A 402 -8.19 11.94 -9.47
N GLU A 403 -7.96 10.85 -8.74
CA GLU A 403 -7.98 9.50 -9.28
C GLU A 403 -9.38 9.11 -9.80
N VAL A 404 -10.45 9.44 -9.06
CA VAL A 404 -11.83 9.22 -9.53
C VAL A 404 -12.10 9.99 -10.83
N VAL A 405 -11.66 11.25 -10.92
CA VAL A 405 -11.82 12.08 -12.14
C VAL A 405 -11.04 11.46 -13.30
N LYS A 406 -9.79 11.07 -13.06
CA LYS A 406 -8.92 10.42 -14.06
C LYS A 406 -9.59 9.16 -14.61
N LEU A 407 -9.96 8.22 -13.74
CA LEU A 407 -10.56 6.95 -14.15
C LEU A 407 -11.88 7.15 -14.89
N THR A 408 -12.70 8.11 -14.45
CA THR A 408 -13.94 8.48 -15.15
C THR A 408 -13.64 8.98 -16.57
N ASN A 409 -12.60 9.80 -16.73
CA ASN A 409 -12.17 10.34 -18.02
C ASN A 409 -11.49 9.31 -18.91
N ASP A 410 -10.79 8.32 -18.34
CA ASP A 410 -10.23 7.19 -19.07
C ASP A 410 -11.37 6.40 -19.74
N TYR A 411 -12.43 6.04 -18.99
CA TYR A 411 -13.61 5.39 -19.55
C TYR A 411 -14.32 6.23 -20.63
N ARG A 412 -14.41 7.55 -20.46
CA ARG A 412 -14.98 8.43 -21.48
C ARG A 412 -14.15 8.44 -22.76
N THR A 413 -12.84 8.50 -22.63
CA THR A 413 -11.90 8.53 -23.76
C THR A 413 -11.95 7.20 -24.53
N GLU A 414 -11.99 6.06 -23.84
CA GLU A 414 -12.17 4.74 -24.45
C GLU A 414 -13.45 4.64 -25.29
N HIS A 415 -14.49 5.39 -24.92
CA HIS A 415 -15.77 5.43 -25.63
C HIS A 415 -15.88 6.61 -26.62
N GLY A 416 -14.76 7.27 -26.94
CA GLY A 416 -14.69 8.35 -27.92
C GLY A 416 -15.33 9.67 -27.47
N LEU A 417 -15.52 9.85 -26.16
CA LEU A 417 -16.07 11.08 -25.57
C LEU A 417 -14.95 12.00 -25.10
N GLN A 418 -15.26 13.30 -25.04
CA GLN A 418 -14.35 14.28 -24.47
C GLN A 418 -14.27 14.13 -22.94
N PRO A 419 -13.06 14.24 -22.35
CA PRO A 419 -12.88 14.31 -20.90
C PRO A 419 -13.73 15.42 -20.27
N LEU A 420 -14.19 15.18 -19.05
CA LEU A 420 -14.86 16.16 -18.20
C LEU A 420 -13.82 17.02 -17.49
N THR A 421 -14.13 18.31 -17.36
CA THR A 421 -13.32 19.27 -16.60
C THR A 421 -13.78 19.29 -15.14
N LEU A 422 -12.86 19.21 -14.18
CA LEU A 422 -13.20 19.33 -12.77
C LEU A 422 -13.75 20.74 -12.48
N ASN A 423 -14.93 20.81 -11.87
CA ASN A 423 -15.59 22.05 -11.48
C ASN A 423 -15.79 22.08 -9.95
N MET A 424 -15.25 23.11 -9.31
CA MET A 424 -15.24 23.21 -7.84
C MET A 424 -16.61 23.48 -7.21
N GLU A 425 -17.55 24.08 -7.95
CA GLU A 425 -18.92 24.28 -7.47
C GLU A 425 -19.68 22.96 -7.45
N LEU A 426 -19.47 22.10 -8.45
CA LEU A 426 -19.96 20.72 -8.46
C LEU A 426 -19.28 19.89 -7.36
N SER A 427 -17.95 19.98 -7.18
CA SER A 427 -17.25 19.24 -6.11
C SER A 427 -17.75 19.64 -4.72
N LYS A 428 -18.04 20.93 -4.51
CA LYS A 428 -18.64 21.40 -3.26
C LYS A 428 -20.02 20.80 -3.02
N SER A 429 -20.86 20.70 -4.05
CA SER A 429 -22.18 20.04 -3.97
C SER A 429 -22.04 18.55 -3.62
N ALA A 430 -21.18 17.84 -4.35
CA ALA A 430 -20.94 16.42 -4.17
C ALA A 430 -20.34 16.09 -2.77
N GLN A 431 -19.43 16.94 -2.28
CA GLN A 431 -18.82 16.79 -0.97
C GLN A 431 -19.85 16.94 0.15
N LEU A 432 -20.65 18.01 0.10
CA LEU A 432 -21.71 18.25 1.08
C LEU A 432 -22.77 17.15 1.08
N HIS A 433 -23.08 16.56 -0.09
CA HIS A 433 -24.03 15.46 -0.17
C HIS A 433 -23.47 14.16 0.38
N SER A 434 -22.18 13.88 0.18
CA SER A 434 -21.50 12.72 0.76
C SER A 434 -21.43 12.82 2.30
N GLU A 435 -21.16 14.01 2.82
CA GLU A 435 -21.24 14.33 4.25
C GLU A 435 -22.67 14.20 4.79
N ASP A 436 -23.67 14.71 4.07
CA ASP A 436 -25.07 14.63 4.49
C ASP A 436 -25.56 13.17 4.57
N MET A 437 -25.25 12.34 3.56
CA MET A 437 -25.57 10.92 3.58
C MET A 437 -24.95 10.20 4.78
N ALA A 438 -23.68 10.49 5.07
CA ALA A 438 -22.96 9.90 6.18
C ALA A 438 -23.48 10.35 7.54
N VAL A 439 -23.63 11.66 7.75
CA VAL A 439 -23.93 12.24 9.08
C VAL A 439 -25.43 12.16 9.41
N SER A 440 -26.30 12.22 8.39
CA SER A 440 -27.75 12.15 8.57
C SER A 440 -28.31 10.74 8.38
N ASP A 441 -27.45 9.72 8.29
CA ASP A 441 -27.79 8.29 8.31
C ASP A 441 -28.76 7.86 7.19
N PHE A 442 -28.41 8.16 5.94
CA PHE A 442 -29.22 7.77 4.78
C PHE A 442 -28.39 7.58 3.50
N PHE A 443 -28.91 6.80 2.54
CA PHE A 443 -28.32 6.67 1.21
C PHE A 443 -29.37 6.93 0.11
N SER A 444 -29.34 8.14 -0.46
CA SER A 444 -30.34 8.61 -1.43
C SER A 444 -29.83 9.78 -2.27
N HIS A 445 -30.35 9.92 -3.49
CA HIS A 445 -30.15 11.11 -4.32
C HIS A 445 -30.84 12.38 -3.76
N THR A 446 -31.81 12.21 -2.84
CA THR A 446 -32.50 13.30 -2.16
C THR A 446 -31.82 13.57 -0.82
N GLY A 447 -31.38 14.80 -0.58
CA GLY A 447 -30.71 15.19 0.67
C GLY A 447 -31.65 15.12 1.87
N SER A 448 -31.09 15.13 3.09
CA SER A 448 -31.85 15.02 4.36
C SER A 448 -32.91 16.12 4.51
N ASN A 449 -32.65 17.29 3.92
CA ASN A 449 -33.56 18.44 3.87
C ASN A 449 -34.60 18.39 2.73
N GLY A 450 -34.65 17.30 1.96
CA GLY A 450 -35.53 17.12 0.80
C GLY A 450 -34.99 17.69 -0.51
N SER A 451 -33.76 18.21 -0.53
CA SER A 451 -33.18 18.85 -1.72
C SER A 451 -32.82 17.84 -2.82
N ARG A 452 -32.96 18.28 -4.08
CA ARG A 452 -32.48 17.55 -5.27
C ARG A 452 -31.08 18.02 -5.68
N VAL A 453 -30.35 17.22 -6.46
CA VAL A 453 -29.01 17.60 -6.99
C VAL A 453 -29.01 18.98 -7.69
N SER A 454 -30.05 19.32 -8.44
CA SER A 454 -30.16 20.64 -9.10
C SER A 454 -30.31 21.82 -8.13
N GLU A 455 -30.83 21.58 -6.93
CA GLU A 455 -30.92 22.58 -5.86
C GLU A 455 -29.61 22.67 -5.08
N ARG A 456 -28.94 21.53 -4.84
CA ARG A 456 -27.62 21.45 -4.18
C ARG A 456 -26.53 22.12 -5.00
N THR A 457 -26.39 21.75 -6.28
CA THR A 457 -25.42 22.35 -7.22
C THR A 457 -25.65 23.85 -7.40
N LYS A 458 -26.90 24.30 -7.54
CA LYS A 458 -27.25 25.73 -7.58
C LYS A 458 -26.88 26.46 -6.30
N SER A 459 -27.12 25.85 -5.13
CA SER A 459 -26.76 26.43 -3.83
C SER A 459 -25.24 26.47 -3.63
N ALA A 460 -24.50 25.56 -4.26
CA ALA A 460 -23.04 25.54 -4.27
C ALA A 460 -22.41 26.58 -5.21
N GLY A 461 -23.20 27.19 -6.10
CA GLY A 461 -22.77 28.25 -7.03
C GLY A 461 -22.91 27.89 -8.51
N TYR A 462 -23.20 26.62 -8.82
CA TYR A 462 -23.24 26.12 -10.19
C TYR A 462 -24.45 26.66 -10.96
N GLN A 463 -24.20 27.28 -12.11
CA GLN A 463 -25.21 28.07 -12.83
C GLN A 463 -26.09 27.24 -13.79
N SER A 464 -25.61 26.08 -14.22
CA SER A 464 -26.35 25.25 -15.20
C SER A 464 -27.42 24.42 -14.50
N PRO A 465 -28.69 24.43 -14.99
CA PRO A 465 -29.73 23.56 -14.46
C PRO A 465 -29.65 22.13 -14.99
N TYR A 466 -28.77 21.86 -15.98
CA TYR A 466 -28.58 20.54 -16.56
C TYR A 466 -27.47 19.81 -15.82
N VAL A 467 -27.87 19.06 -14.80
CA VAL A 467 -26.97 18.31 -13.91
C VAL A 467 -27.39 16.85 -13.78
N GLY A 468 -26.42 15.99 -13.48
CA GLY A 468 -26.61 14.57 -13.16
C GLY A 468 -25.86 14.19 -11.89
N GLU A 469 -26.23 13.07 -11.28
CA GLU A 469 -25.60 12.58 -10.06
C GLU A 469 -25.41 11.05 -10.11
N ASN A 470 -24.24 10.59 -9.68
CA ASN A 470 -24.00 9.22 -9.28
C ASN A 470 -23.66 9.22 -7.78
N ILE A 471 -24.24 8.30 -7.00
CA ILE A 471 -23.84 8.07 -5.61
C ILE A 471 -23.39 6.62 -5.43
N ALA A 472 -22.48 6.38 -4.51
CA ALA A 472 -22.02 5.05 -4.13
C ALA A 472 -21.58 5.05 -2.66
N ALA A 473 -21.58 3.88 -2.03
CA ALA A 473 -21.14 3.74 -0.65
C ALA A 473 -20.47 2.38 -0.41
N GLY A 474 -19.57 2.32 0.56
CA GLY A 474 -18.87 1.10 0.98
C GLY A 474 -17.68 0.69 0.12
N TYR A 475 -17.43 1.36 -1.01
CA TYR A 475 -16.26 1.13 -1.85
C TYR A 475 -14.99 1.73 -1.21
N MET A 476 -13.89 0.99 -1.29
CA MET A 476 -12.64 1.30 -0.55
C MET A 476 -11.67 2.15 -1.37
N SER A 477 -11.79 2.18 -2.70
CA SER A 477 -10.89 2.92 -3.59
C SER A 477 -11.62 3.64 -4.73
N ALA A 478 -10.91 4.58 -5.35
CA ALA A 478 -11.35 5.27 -6.56
C ALA A 478 -11.64 4.29 -7.73
N GLU A 479 -10.79 3.29 -7.90
CA GLU A 479 -10.98 2.25 -8.93
C GLU A 479 -12.26 1.44 -8.69
N GLU A 480 -12.47 0.99 -7.45
CA GLU A 480 -13.64 0.19 -7.11
C GLU A 480 -14.94 0.96 -7.31
N VAL A 481 -14.99 2.22 -6.88
CA VAL A 481 -16.20 3.03 -7.00
C VAL A 481 -16.51 3.39 -8.46
N VAL A 482 -15.50 3.76 -9.26
CA VAL A 482 -15.68 4.06 -10.69
C VAL A 482 -16.10 2.82 -11.47
N ARG A 483 -15.47 1.67 -11.20
CA ARG A 483 -15.89 0.38 -11.77
C ARG A 483 -17.31 0.01 -11.33
N GLY A 484 -17.68 0.29 -10.08
CA GLY A 484 -19.03 0.11 -9.55
C GLY A 484 -20.07 0.93 -10.33
N TRP A 485 -19.81 2.21 -10.56
CA TRP A 485 -20.65 3.06 -11.41
C TRP A 485 -20.70 2.57 -12.85
N MET A 486 -19.56 2.20 -13.43
CA MET A 486 -19.52 1.66 -14.78
C MET A 486 -20.26 0.32 -14.91
N ASN A 487 -20.41 -0.49 -13.86
CA ASN A 487 -21.18 -1.74 -13.91
C ASN A 487 -22.69 -1.55 -13.73
N SER A 488 -23.13 -0.36 -13.32
CA SER A 488 -24.56 0.00 -13.20
C SER A 488 -25.04 0.73 -14.46
N PRO A 489 -26.06 0.22 -15.19
CA PRO A 489 -26.54 0.85 -16.41
C PRO A 489 -26.91 2.33 -16.26
N GLY A 490 -27.57 2.72 -15.16
CA GLY A 490 -27.97 4.11 -14.92
C GLY A 490 -26.79 5.03 -14.59
N HIS A 491 -25.84 4.57 -13.77
CA HIS A 491 -24.65 5.37 -13.45
C HIS A 491 -23.69 5.50 -14.63
N ARG A 492 -23.53 4.42 -15.41
CA ARG A 492 -22.79 4.41 -16.69
C ARG A 492 -23.38 5.40 -17.69
N GLU A 493 -24.70 5.52 -17.77
CA GLU A 493 -25.35 6.48 -18.66
C GLU A 493 -24.96 7.93 -18.33
N ASN A 494 -24.84 8.28 -17.04
CA ASN A 494 -24.32 9.58 -16.64
C ASN A 494 -22.86 9.78 -17.04
N ILE A 495 -21.98 8.82 -16.74
CA ILE A 495 -20.54 8.88 -17.07
C ILE A 495 -20.31 9.02 -18.58
N LEU A 496 -21.11 8.32 -19.40
CA LEU A 496 -20.98 8.33 -20.87
C LEU A 496 -21.92 9.33 -21.57
N ASN A 497 -22.57 10.24 -20.83
CA ASN A 497 -23.41 11.25 -21.45
C ASN A 497 -22.54 12.32 -22.16
N PRO A 498 -22.67 12.50 -23.48
CA PRO A 498 -21.86 13.46 -24.24
C PRO A 498 -22.20 14.93 -23.92
N ASN A 499 -23.37 15.19 -23.30
CA ASN A 499 -23.80 16.56 -22.97
C ASN A 499 -23.11 17.11 -21.72
N TYR A 500 -22.62 16.25 -20.82
CA TYR A 500 -21.81 16.70 -19.70
C TYR A 500 -20.40 17.06 -20.14
N LYS A 501 -19.90 18.15 -19.58
CA LYS A 501 -18.58 18.74 -19.84
C LYS A 501 -17.79 18.97 -18.55
N GLU A 502 -18.48 18.99 -17.41
CA GLU A 502 -17.90 19.26 -16.11
C GLU A 502 -18.27 18.15 -15.12
N ILE A 503 -17.39 17.91 -14.16
CA ILE A 503 -17.57 16.92 -13.09
C ILE A 503 -17.15 17.53 -11.75
N GLY A 504 -17.79 17.11 -10.67
CA GLY A 504 -17.34 17.34 -9.30
C GLY A 504 -17.44 16.06 -8.49
N ILE A 505 -16.47 15.80 -7.62
CA ILE A 505 -16.43 14.60 -6.78
C ILE A 505 -16.48 14.99 -5.31
N GLY A 506 -17.24 14.23 -4.53
CA GLY A 506 -17.25 14.28 -3.08
C GLY A 506 -16.97 12.91 -2.48
N TYR A 507 -16.26 12.91 -1.36
CA TYR A 507 -15.97 11.72 -0.57
C TYR A 507 -16.07 12.05 0.92
N HIS A 508 -16.74 11.18 1.67
CA HIS A 508 -16.74 11.26 3.12
C HIS A 508 -16.48 9.89 3.74
N TYR A 509 -15.51 9.84 4.65
CA TYR A 509 -15.28 8.70 5.52
C TYR A 509 -15.78 9.01 6.94
N LEU A 510 -16.74 8.24 7.41
CA LEU A 510 -17.25 8.27 8.77
C LEU A 510 -16.70 7.04 9.53
N ALA A 511 -15.64 7.26 10.31
CA ALA A 511 -14.90 6.20 11.01
C ALA A 511 -15.76 5.37 11.97
N HIS A 512 -16.79 5.99 12.56
CA HIS A 512 -17.72 5.35 13.50
C HIS A 512 -19.16 5.49 13.03
N ASP A 513 -19.41 5.03 11.80
CA ASP A 513 -20.74 4.99 11.21
C ASP A 513 -21.59 3.89 11.88
N THR A 514 -22.37 4.31 12.89
CA THR A 514 -23.19 3.42 13.74
C THR A 514 -24.68 3.55 13.46
N GLY A 515 -25.04 4.23 12.38
CA GLY A 515 -26.40 4.43 11.92
C GLY A 515 -27.06 3.17 11.34
N GLU A 516 -28.31 3.29 10.92
CA GLU A 516 -29.02 2.24 10.17
C GLU A 516 -28.41 2.02 8.77
N VAL A 517 -27.86 3.08 8.18
CA VAL A 517 -27.07 3.08 6.95
C VAL A 517 -25.62 3.28 7.35
N ASN A 518 -24.80 2.23 7.27
CA ASN A 518 -23.48 2.17 7.89
C ASN A 518 -22.37 1.75 6.93
N TYR A 519 -22.25 2.46 5.81
CA TYR A 519 -21.28 2.09 4.78
C TYR A 519 -19.87 2.64 5.04
N ASN A 520 -19.70 3.51 6.05
CA ASN A 520 -18.48 4.22 6.43
C ASN A 520 -17.88 5.13 5.36
N ARG A 521 -18.04 4.83 4.07
CA ARG A 521 -17.47 5.56 2.93
C ARG A 521 -18.60 5.94 1.98
N TYR A 522 -18.77 7.23 1.74
CA TYR A 522 -19.83 7.78 0.90
C TYR A 522 -19.21 8.59 -0.23
N TRP A 523 -19.69 8.35 -1.45
CA TRP A 523 -19.14 8.89 -2.67
C TRP A 523 -20.24 9.55 -3.50
N THR A 524 -19.95 10.71 -4.06
CA THR A 524 -20.86 11.40 -4.99
C THR A 524 -20.07 11.90 -6.21
N GLN A 525 -20.59 11.67 -7.43
CA GLN A 525 -20.19 12.38 -8.65
C GLN A 525 -21.35 13.26 -9.12
N ASP A 526 -21.12 14.56 -9.17
CA ASP A 526 -22.03 15.51 -9.80
C ASP A 526 -21.51 15.86 -11.20
N PHE A 527 -22.39 15.83 -12.19
CA PHE A 527 -22.09 16.16 -13.59
C PHE A 527 -22.80 17.43 -14.01
N GLY A 528 -22.18 18.21 -14.89
CA GLY A 528 -22.76 19.45 -15.38
C GLY A 528 -22.47 19.72 -16.85
N ALA A 529 -23.35 20.50 -17.49
CA ALA A 529 -23.12 21.04 -18.83
C ALA A 529 -22.73 22.53 -18.75
N VAL A 530 -21.73 22.91 -19.53
CA VAL A 530 -21.31 24.32 -19.67
C VAL A 530 -22.48 25.15 -20.21
N VAL A 531 -22.80 26.25 -19.52
CA VAL A 531 -23.76 27.24 -20.02
C VAL A 531 -23.10 27.96 -21.19
N SER A 532 -23.62 27.78 -22.41
CA SER A 532 -23.25 28.64 -23.52
C SER A 532 -23.70 30.06 -23.18
N THR A 533 -22.76 30.99 -23.02
CA THR A 533 -23.06 32.42 -22.86
C THR A 533 -23.50 33.04 -24.18
#